data_AF-A0A7T3FYX6-F1
#
_entry.id   AF-A0A7T3FYX6-F1
#
_cell.length_a   1.000
_cell.length_b   1.000
_cell.length_c   1.000
_cell.angle_alpha   90.00
_cell.angle_beta   90.00
_cell.angle_gamma   90.00
#
_symmetry.space_group_name_H-M   'P 1'
#
loop_
_entity.id
_entity.type
_entity.pdbx_description
1 polymer ?
#
loop_
_entity_poly.entity_id
_entity_poly.type
_entity_poly.pdbx_seq_one_letter_code
_entity_poly.pdbx_strand_id
1 'polypeptide(L)'
;MASSRSIQGVERTENYYHVRYRDPDEFDEIRTPDWAATVAGSVVSGAEVRTGDEHGNDEWTAQSVLIPVDGVADESEGRDAADEIVAKMDS
;
A
#
# COMPACT_ATOMS: atom_id res chain seq x y z
N MET A 1 -6.80 18.90 5.30
CA MET A 1 -5.68 18.74 4.35
C MET A 1 -4.92 17.53 4.85
N ALA A 2 -5.30 16.32 4.39
CA ALA A 2 -4.62 15.10 4.79
C ALA A 2 -3.17 15.22 4.33
N SER A 3 -2.23 15.08 5.27
CA SER A 3 -0.80 15.09 4.98
C SER A 3 -0.54 14.07 3.87
N SER A 4 -0.16 14.56 2.69
CA SER A 4 0.15 13.76 1.52
C SER A 4 1.18 12.69 1.90
N ARG A 5 0.70 11.46 2.10
CA ARG A 5 1.52 10.28 2.39
C ARG A 5 2.42 10.06 1.19
N SER A 6 3.59 10.69 1.20
CA SER A 6 4.46 10.75 0.05
C SER A 6 5.14 9.39 -0.07
N ILE A 7 5.00 8.76 -1.23
CA ILE A 7 5.65 7.48 -1.54
C ILE A 7 7.15 7.63 -1.30
N GLN A 8 7.69 6.90 -0.32
CA GLN A 8 9.12 6.94 0.03
C GLN A 8 9.97 6.29 -1.06
N GLY A 9 9.44 5.24 -1.70
CA GLY A 9 10.14 4.52 -2.75
C GLY A 9 9.23 3.60 -3.52
N VAL A 10 9.58 3.34 -4.78
CA VAL A 10 8.94 2.29 -5.58
C VAL A 10 10.02 1.37 -6.09
N GLU A 11 9.86 0.10 -5.77
CA GLU A 11 10.75 -0.96 -6.19
C GLU A 11 9.99 -1.87 -7.16
N ARG A 12 10.35 -1.82 -8.44
CA ARG A 12 9.78 -2.74 -9.42
C ARG A 12 10.45 -4.10 -9.31
N THR A 13 9.66 -5.11 -9.01
CA THR A 13 10.04 -6.53 -9.05
C THR A 13 9.58 -7.15 -10.38
N GLU A 14 9.92 -8.41 -10.61
CA GLU A 14 9.54 -9.17 -11.80
C GLU A 14 8.03 -9.36 -11.95
N ASN A 15 7.29 -9.42 -10.83
CA ASN A 15 5.85 -9.70 -10.80
C ASN A 15 5.01 -8.57 -10.18
N TYR A 16 5.63 -7.67 -9.40
CA TYR A 16 4.90 -6.62 -8.66
C TYR A 16 5.71 -5.31 -8.59
N TYR A 17 5.01 -4.18 -8.62
CA TYR A 17 5.49 -2.88 -8.16
C TYR A 17 5.29 -2.79 -6.64
N HIS A 18 6.39 -2.72 -5.91
CA HIS A 18 6.39 -2.56 -4.47
C HIS A 18 6.50 -1.07 -4.12
N VAL A 19 5.39 -0.48 -3.74
CA VAL A 19 5.28 0.94 -3.38
C VAL A 19 5.38 1.07 -1.87
N ARG A 20 6.45 1.68 -1.37
CA ARG A 20 6.68 1.91 0.06
C ARG A 20 6.21 3.30 0.45
N TYR A 21 5.40 3.37 1.50
CA TYR A 21 4.90 4.61 2.08
C TYR A 21 5.56 4.94 3.42
N ARG A 22 5.91 3.91 4.20
CA ARG A 22 6.62 4.05 5.47
C ARG A 22 7.60 2.91 5.70
N ASP A 23 8.55 3.17 6.58
CA ASP A 23 9.55 2.20 6.97
C ASP A 23 8.93 1.14 7.90
N PRO A 24 9.17 -0.15 7.65
CA PRO A 24 8.66 -1.22 8.51
C PRO A 24 9.23 -1.13 9.94
N ASP A 25 10.40 -0.54 10.11
CA ASP A 25 11.05 -0.31 11.40
C ASP A 25 10.33 0.73 12.28
N GLU A 26 9.41 1.52 11.73
CA GLU A 26 8.56 2.44 12.50
C GLU A 26 7.34 1.74 13.13
N PHE A 27 7.05 0.50 12.73
CA PHE A 27 5.91 -0.27 13.20
C PHE A 27 6.37 -1.39 14.13
N ASP A 28 5.63 -1.59 15.21
CA ASP A 28 5.88 -2.71 16.12
C ASP A 28 5.28 -4.01 15.59
N GLU A 29 4.19 -3.88 14.84
CA GLU A 29 3.50 -5.02 14.26
C GLU A 29 3.09 -4.75 12.82
N ILE A 30 3.46 -5.66 11.92
CA ILE A 30 3.10 -5.59 10.50
C ILE A 30 2.24 -6.80 10.15
N ARG A 31 1.06 -6.55 9.57
CA ARG A 31 0.18 -7.58 9.05
C ARG A 31 -0.44 -7.16 7.72
N THR A 32 -0.95 -8.15 6.99
CA THR A 32 -1.75 -7.95 5.78
C THR A 32 -3.17 -8.42 6.05
N PRO A 33 -4.03 -7.57 6.62
CA PRO A 33 -5.38 -7.96 6.95
C PRO A 33 -6.25 -8.07 5.69
N ASP A 34 -7.24 -8.98 5.73
CA ASP A 34 -8.08 -9.29 4.57
C ASP A 34 -8.85 -8.06 4.04
N TRP A 35 -9.24 -7.14 4.92
CA TRP A 35 -9.91 -5.91 4.50
C TRP A 35 -9.00 -5.03 3.64
N ALA A 36 -7.71 -4.95 3.95
CA ALA A 36 -6.74 -4.17 3.17
C ALA A 36 -6.50 -4.82 1.81
N ALA A 37 -6.40 -6.15 1.76
CA ALA A 37 -6.36 -6.89 0.50
C ALA A 37 -7.65 -6.73 -0.33
N THR A 38 -8.80 -6.63 0.33
CA THR A 38 -10.09 -6.41 -0.34
C THR A 38 -10.16 -5.01 -0.97
N VAL A 39 -9.72 -3.96 -0.26
CA VAL A 39 -9.66 -2.60 -0.80
C VAL A 39 -8.67 -2.54 -1.98
N ALA A 40 -7.50 -3.16 -1.83
CA ALA A 40 -6.49 -3.25 -2.87
C ALA A 40 -7.02 -3.96 -4.12
N GLY A 41 -7.61 -5.13 -3.93
CA GLY A 41 -8.26 -5.93 -4.96
C GLY A 41 -9.38 -5.21 -5.70
N SER A 42 -10.03 -4.24 -5.04
CA SER A 42 -11.07 -3.40 -5.66
C SER A 42 -10.52 -2.35 -6.61
N VAL A 43 -9.25 -1.94 -6.48
CA VAL A 43 -8.58 -1.00 -7.38
C VAL A 43 -7.82 -1.77 -8.46
N VAL A 44 -6.97 -2.72 -8.04
CA VAL A 44 -6.20 -3.58 -8.92
C VAL A 44 -6.40 -5.03 -8.51
N SER A 45 -6.83 -5.86 -9.46
CA SER A 45 -7.01 -7.29 -9.22
C SER A 45 -5.68 -7.95 -8.88
N GLY A 46 -5.59 -8.56 -7.70
CA GLY A 46 -4.37 -9.20 -7.19
C GLY A 46 -3.40 -8.26 -6.48
N ALA A 47 -3.80 -7.02 -6.19
CA ALA A 47 -3.02 -6.14 -5.32
C ALA A 47 -3.14 -6.55 -3.84
N GLU A 48 -2.04 -6.33 -3.12
CA GLU A 48 -1.93 -6.64 -1.70
C GLU A 48 -1.36 -5.44 -0.93
N VAL A 49 -1.80 -5.23 0.30
CA VAL A 49 -1.31 -4.12 1.13
C VAL A 49 -0.73 -4.68 2.41
N ARG A 50 0.48 -4.26 2.74
CA ARG A 50 1.07 -4.46 4.05
C ARG A 50 0.75 -3.27 4.91
N THR A 51 0.05 -3.51 6.00
CA THR A 51 -0.27 -2.50 7.02
C THR A 51 0.58 -2.69 8.25
N GLY A 52 0.92 -1.58 8.92
CA GLY A 52 1.60 -1.58 10.20
C GLY A 52 0.75 -0.92 11.28
N ASP A 53 0.91 -1.38 12.51
CA ASP A 53 0.36 -0.81 13.73
C ASP A 53 1.43 0.09 14.39
N GLU A 54 1.09 1.37 14.58
CA GLU A 54 1.96 2.32 15.31
C GLU A 54 1.63 2.22 16.81
N HIS A 55 2.53 1.59 17.57
CA HIS A 55 2.56 1.47 19.03
C HIS A 55 1.27 1.86 19.79
N GLY A 56 0.23 1.03 19.68
CA GLY A 56 -0.96 1.15 20.55
C GLY A 56 -2.06 2.07 20.04
N ASN A 57 -2.09 2.35 18.74
CA ASN A 57 -3.28 2.90 18.07
C ASN A 57 -4.03 1.74 17.41
N ASP A 58 -5.34 1.63 17.62
CA ASP A 58 -6.18 0.65 16.90
C ASP A 58 -6.27 0.91 15.36
N GLU A 59 -5.55 1.92 14.87
CA GLU A 59 -5.53 2.37 13.48
C GLU A 59 -4.34 1.77 12.72
N TRP A 60 -4.66 0.76 11.91
CA TRP A 60 -3.72 0.12 11.00
C TRP A 60 -3.50 1.01 9.78
N THR A 61 -2.25 1.29 9.47
CA THR A 61 -1.90 2.19 8.36
C THR A 61 -1.09 1.49 7.29
N ALA A 62 -1.23 1.92 6.03
CA ALA A 62 -0.50 1.32 4.92
C ALA A 62 1.01 1.59 5.05
N GLN A 63 1.78 0.50 5.16
CA GLN A 63 3.24 0.50 5.18
C GLN A 63 3.76 0.40 3.74
N SER A 64 3.26 -0.59 2.99
CA SER A 64 3.58 -0.78 1.58
C SER A 64 2.44 -1.41 0.80
N VAL A 65 2.39 -1.15 -0.50
CA VAL A 65 1.40 -1.69 -1.43
C VAL A 65 2.15 -2.47 -2.51
N LEU A 66 1.63 -3.65 -2.81
CA LEU A 66 2.12 -4.56 -3.84
C LEU A 66 1.10 -4.53 -4.98
N ILE A 67 1.49 -3.95 -6.11
CA ILE A 67 0.64 -3.86 -7.29
C ILE A 67 1.17 -4.85 -8.34
N PRO A 68 0.38 -5.81 -8.83
CA PRO A 68 0.83 -6.72 -9.87
C PRO A 68 1.19 -5.96 -11.15
N VAL A 69 2.34 -6.28 -11.75
CA VAL A 69 2.79 -5.63 -13.00
C VAL A 69 1.85 -5.92 -14.16
N ASP A 70 1.14 -7.05 -14.15
CA ASP A 70 0.10 -7.37 -15.12
C ASP A 70 -1.17 -6.51 -14.97
N GLY A 71 -1.34 -5.88 -13.80
CA GLY A 71 -2.49 -5.03 -13.49
C GLY A 71 -2.33 -3.56 -13.85
N VAL A 72 -1.13 -3.12 -14.26
CA VAL A 72 -0.80 -1.73 -14.58
C VAL A 72 0.12 -1.62 -15.79
N ALA A 73 0.03 -0.52 -16.55
CA ALA A 73 0.87 -0.30 -17.73
C ALA A 73 2.33 0.04 -17.39
N ASP A 74 2.54 0.79 -16.31
CA ASP A 74 3.86 1.32 -15.92
C ASP A 74 3.96 1.69 -14.43
N GLU A 75 5.15 2.14 -14.00
CA GLU A 75 5.42 2.53 -12.60
C GLU A 75 4.54 3.69 -12.15
N SER A 76 4.23 4.63 -13.06
CA SER A 76 3.37 5.78 -12.73
C SER A 76 1.96 5.28 -12.41
N GLU A 77 1.37 4.47 -13.27
CA GLU A 77 0.05 3.87 -12.99
C GLU A 77 0.06 2.99 -11.73
N GLY A 78 1.16 2.27 -11.46
CA GLY A 78 1.35 1.54 -10.21
C GLY A 78 1.37 2.44 -8.96
N ARG A 79 1.99 3.63 -9.05
CA ARG A 79 1.96 4.63 -7.98
C ARG A 79 0.57 5.20 -7.76
N ASP A 80 -0.10 5.61 -8.84
CA ASP A 80 -1.46 6.17 -8.76
C ASP A 80 -2.45 5.14 -8.17
N ALA A 81 -2.38 3.88 -8.61
CA ALA A 81 -3.19 2.81 -8.05
C ALA A 81 -2.91 2.59 -6.55
N ALA A 82 -1.64 2.58 -6.15
CA ALA A 82 -1.28 2.44 -4.75
C ALA A 82 -1.79 3.64 -3.91
N ASP A 83 -1.70 4.87 -4.42
CA ASP A 83 -2.20 6.07 -3.75
C ASP A 83 -3.72 6.02 -3.58
N GLU A 84 -4.44 5.58 -4.61
CA GLU A 84 -5.89 5.38 -4.53
C GLU A 84 -6.28 4.33 -3.49
N ILE A 85 -5.52 3.23 -3.39
CA ILE A 85 -5.75 2.20 -2.38
C ILE A 85 -5.57 2.78 -0.98
N VAL A 86 -4.48 3.50 -0.72
CA VAL A 86 -4.22 4.13 0.58
C VAL A 86 -5.31 5.16 0.89
N ALA A 87 -5.72 5.97 -0.08
CA ALA A 87 -6.80 6.94 0.07
C ALA A 87 -8.14 6.28 0.40
N LYS A 88 -8.44 5.11 -0.19
CA LYS A 88 -9.64 4.32 0.14
C LYS A 88 -9.58 3.69 1.52
N MET A 89 -8.40 3.40 2.05
CA MET A 89 -8.22 2.88 3.40
C MET A 89 -8.42 3.96 4.47
N ASP A 90 -8.10 5.22 4.15
CA ASP A 90 -8.25 6.39 5.04
C ASP A 90 -9.66 7.04 4.96
N SER A 91 -10.52 6.59 4.04
CA SER A 91 -11.85 7.15 3.77
C SER A 91 -12.99 6.40 4.45
#